data_AF-W1DHD5-F1
#
_entry.id   AF-W1DHD5-F1
#
_cell.length_a   1.000
_cell.length_b   1.000
_cell.length_c   1.000
_cell.angle_alpha   90.00
_cell.angle_beta   90.00
_cell.angle_gamma   90.00
#
_symmetry.space_group_name_H-M   'P 1'
#
loop_
_entity.id
_entity.type
_entity.pdbx_description
1 polymer ?
#
loop_
_entity_poly.entity_id
_entity_poly.type
_entity_poly.pdbx_seq_one_letter_code
_entity_poly.pdbx_strand_id
1 'polypeptide(L)' 'MALEERGPDMTQYHVIHNWLWLGAVESLDQAAELTRLPAGFDQDGYKILCKPLLSGDYPLHPLG' A
#
# COMPACT_ATOMS: atom_id res chain seq x y z
N MET A 1 -2.55 4.80 4.78
CA MET A 1 -3.51 4.72 3.66
C MET A 1 -3.20 3.49 2.84
N ALA A 2 -4.13 3.03 2.00
CA ALA A 2 -3.90 1.92 1.08
C ALA A 2 -4.31 2.32 -0.34
N LEU A 3 -3.54 1.88 -1.35
CA LEU A 3 -3.89 1.99 -2.76
C LEU A 3 -4.52 0.68 -3.21
N GLU A 4 -5.74 0.72 -3.74
CA GLU A 4 -6.43 -0.46 -4.27
C GLU A 4 -6.01 -0.72 -5.71
N GLU A 5 -5.44 -1.89 -5.95
CA GLU A 5 -5.18 -2.43 -7.28
C GLU A 5 -6.14 -3.60 -7.52
N ARG A 6 -7.01 -3.46 -8.52
CA ARG A 6 -8.01 -4.47 -8.86
C ARG A 6 -7.72 -5.08 -10.22
N GLY A 7 -7.38 -6.36 -10.21
CA GLY A 7 -7.27 -7.20 -11.39
C GLY A 7 -8.55 -8.04 -11.60
N PRO A 8 -8.60 -8.81 -12.70
CA PRO A 8 -9.72 -9.70 -13.00
C PRO A 8 -9.88 -10.83 -11.96
N ASP A 9 -8.77 -11.32 -11.40
CA ASP A 9 -8.75 -12.48 -10.50
C ASP A 9 -8.53 -12.11 -9.03
N MET A 10 -7.98 -10.92 -8.75
CA MET A 10 -7.53 -10.54 -7.41
C MET A 10 -7.65 -9.03 -7.18
N THR A 11 -7.90 -8.65 -5.93
CA THR A 11 -7.74 -7.28 -5.44
C THR A 11 -6.61 -7.25 -4.42
N GLN A 12 -5.73 -6.25 -4.52
CA GLN A 12 -4.64 -6.02 -3.59
C GLN A 12 -4.72 -4.60 -3.07
N TYR A 13 -4.39 -4.43 -1.79
CA TYR A 13 -4.32 -3.15 -1.12
C TYR A 13 -2.88 -2.89 -0.71
N HIS A 14 -2.23 -1.97 -1.42
CA HIS A 14 -0.84 -1.57 -1.16
C HIS A 14 -0.80 -0.58 0.00
N VAL A 15 -0.34 -1.02 1.17
CA VAL A 15 -0.30 -0.21 2.39
C VAL A 15 0.84 0.79 2.30
N ILE A 16 0.49 2.07 2.41
CA ILE A 16 1.42 3.20 2.33
C ILE A 16 1.28 4.06 3.58
N HIS A 17 2.40 4.32 4.24
CA HIS A 17 2.46 5.18 5.43
C HIS A 17 3.67 6.11 5.36
N ASN A 18 3.45 7.42 5.49
CA ASN A 18 4.50 8.43 5.33
C ASN A 18 5.33 8.22 4.03
N TRP A 19 4.65 7.87 2.94
CA TRP A 19 5.25 7.52 1.65
C TRP A 19 6.06 6.20 1.58
N LEU A 20 6.12 5.43 2.67
CA LEU A 20 6.73 4.10 2.72
C LEU A 20 5.72 3.06 2.27
N TRP A 21 6.09 2.19 1.33
CA TRP A 21 5.30 1.00 1.00
C TRP A 21 5.58 -0.11 2.01
N LEU A 22 4.60 -0.44 2.85
CA LEU A 22 4.74 -1.41 3.93
C LEU A 22 4.40 -2.85 3.50
N GLY A 23 3.88 -3.04 2.28
CA GLY A 23 3.46 -4.32 1.73
C GLY A 23 2.08 -4.26 1.09
N ALA A 24 1.57 -5.40 0.62
CA ALA A 24 0.24 -5.54 0.06
C ALA A 24 -0.57 -6.58 0.85
N VAL A 25 -1.88 -6.35 0.97
CA VAL A 25 -2.83 -7.24 1.64
C VAL A 25 -4.06 -7.48 0.76
N GLU A 26 -4.75 -8.59 0.98
CA GLU A 26 -5.96 -8.95 0.21
C GLU A 26 -7.23 -8.25 0.74
N SER A 27 -7.18 -7.71 1.95
CA SER A 27 -8.30 -6.99 2.59
C SER A 27 -7.81 -5.84 3.46
N LEU A 28 -8.61 -4.77 3.55
CA LEU A 28 -8.26 -3.59 4.35
C LEU A 28 -8.12 -3.91 5.85
N ASP A 29 -8.85 -4.90 6.37
CA ASP A 29 -8.73 -5.34 7.77
C ASP A 29 -7.33 -5.88 8.11
N GLN A 30 -6.63 -6.49 7.15
CA GLN A 30 -5.26 -6.98 7.32
C GLN A 30 -4.21 -5.85 7.27
N ALA A 31 -4.58 -4.66 6.80
CA ALA A 31 -3.64 -3.54 6.68
C ALA A 31 -3.07 -3.10 8.04
N ALA A 32 -3.82 -3.31 9.12
CA ALA A 32 -3.37 -3.02 10.48
C ALA A 32 -2.11 -3.82 10.86
N GLU A 33 -1.95 -5.04 10.35
CA GLU A 33 -0.78 -5.90 10.62
C GLU A 33 0.51 -5.31 10.04
N LEU A 34 0.41 -4.52 8.97
CA LEU A 34 1.53 -3.87 8.31
C LEU A 34 1.87 -2.49 8.89
N THR A 35 1.02 -1.90 9.74
CA THR A 35 1.29 -0.55 10.30
C THR A 35 2.46 -0.52 11.29
N ARG A 36 2.95 -1.69 11.72
CA ARG A 36 4.12 -1.83 12.58
C ARG A 36 5.36 -2.03 11.69
N LEU A 37 6.15 -0.96 11.50
CA LEU A 37 7.42 -1.01 10.76
C LEU A 37 8.29 -2.19 11.26
N PRO A 38 8.55 -3.21 10.42
CA PRO A 38 9.42 -4.31 10.82
C PRO A 38 10.85 -3.82 11.03
N ALA A 39 11.55 -4.37 12.02
CA ALA A 39 12.96 -4.07 12.26
C ALA A 39 13.78 -4.53 11.04
N GLY A 40 14.32 -3.59 10.27
CA GLY A 40 15.02 -3.86 9.00
C GLY A 40 14.24 -3.46 7.74
N PHE A 41 13.15 -2.69 7.86
CA PHE A 41 12.42 -2.14 6.73
C PHE A 41 13.34 -1.36 5.77
N ASP A 42 13.37 -1.78 4.52
CA ASP A 42 14.18 -1.21 3.46
C ASP A 42 13.48 0.01 2.85
N GLN A 43 14.13 1.17 2.95
CA GLN A 43 13.57 2.46 2.57
C GLN A 43 13.56 2.69 1.04
N ASP A 44 14.10 1.77 0.22
CA ASP A 44 14.25 1.96 -1.23
C ASP A 44 13.03 1.52 -2.06
N GLY A 45 11.95 1.04 -1.42
CA GLY A 45 10.68 0.67 -2.10
C GLY A 45 9.90 1.82 -2.74
N TYR A 46 10.35 3.08 -2.58
CA TYR A 46 9.62 4.30 -2.93
C TYR A 46 9.26 4.45 -4.42
N LYS A 47 10.09 3.97 -5.34
CA LYS A 47 9.98 4.40 -6.74
C LYS A 47 8.87 3.69 -7.53
N ILE A 48 8.46 2.49 -7.12
CA ILE A 48 7.44 1.71 -7.85
C ILE A 48 6.05 2.33 -7.66
N LEU A 49 5.73 2.83 -6.46
CA LEU A 49 4.39 3.34 -6.16
C LEU A 49 4.23 4.85 -6.36
N CYS A 50 5.31 5.62 -6.51
CA CYS A 50 5.20 7.05 -6.82
C CYS A 50 4.37 7.32 -8.08
N LYS A 51 4.56 6.55 -9.16
CA LYS A 51 3.80 6.75 -10.40
C LYS A 51 2.29 6.53 -10.24
N PRO A 52 1.80 5.39 -9.71
CA PRO A 52 0.37 5.18 -9.52
C PRO A 52 -0.25 6.11 -8.46
N LEU A 53 0.51 6.51 -7.43
CA LEU A 53 0.04 7.50 -6.46
C LEU A 53 -0.12 8.90 -7.07
N LEU A 54 0.81 9.32 -7.93
CA LEU A 54 0.78 10.63 -8.57
C LEU A 54 -0.17 10.69 -9.76
N SER A 55 -0.46 9.56 -10.41
CA SER A 55 -1.39 9.52 -11.53
C SER A 55 -2.84 9.65 -11.08
N GLY A 56 -3.16 9.20 -9.86
CA GLY A 56 -4.52 9.25 -9.33
C GLY A 56 -5.47 8.23 -9.95
N ASP A 57 -4.95 7.27 -10.71
CA ASP A 57 -5.75 6.25 -11.42
C ASP A 57 -6.29 5.16 -10.50
N TYR A 58 -5.84 5.12 -9.24
CA TYR A 58 -6.14 4.07 -8.29
C TYR A 58 -6.91 4.62 -7.08
N PRO A 59 -7.98 3.94 -6.63
CA PRO A 59 -8.69 4.31 -5.42
C PRO A 59 -7.76 4.28 -4.20
N LEU A 60 -7.89 5.30 -3.34
CA LEU A 60 -7.12 5.43 -2.11
C LEU A 60 -8.06 5.29 -0.91
N HIS A 61 -7.67 4.43 0.03
CA HIS A 61 -8.42 4.12 1.25
C HIS A 61 -7.67 4.66 2.48
N PRO A 62 -8.30 5.52 3.30
CA PRO A 62 -7.71 5.91 4.58
C PRO A 62 -7.61 4.68 5.50
N LEU A 63 -6.50 4.57 6.21
CA LEU A 63 -6.32 3.60 7.29
C LEU A 63 -6.30 4.40 8.59
N GLY A 64 -7.13 4.01 9.55
CA GLY A 64 -7.35 4.73 10.81
C GLY A 64 -6.17 4.75 11.76
#